data_AF-A0A4Z1NNI7-F1
#
_entry.id   AF-A0A4Z1NNI7-F1
#
_cell.length_a   1.000
_cell.length_b   1.000
_cell.length_c   1.000
_cell.angle_alpha   90.00
_cell.angle_beta   90.00
_cell.angle_gamma   90.00
#
_symmetry.space_group_name_H-M   'P 1'
#
loop_
_entity.id
_entity.type
_entity.pdbx_description
1 polymer ?
#
loop_
_entity_poly.entity_id
_entity_poly.type
_entity_poly.pdbx_seq_one_letter_code
_entity_poly.pdbx_strand_id
1 'polypeptide(L)'
;MGKYDFRPARVLPQARLLIKTGRIEPSEPPPWMAVVEDFPPSGTLNRPVFRDARTVSDEQRSRTKFGRASKAYPRLSSNLQDRNMKQIFKPLKMGYNEDKLRSDFFNDHPWELARPKVVLEDSGNDSKNWDWSRGIKQPGKRLDGESVIKRQLYLMANPPPSLARLNKRREPYITKSHAYDIARKEFYFHRHLEDVERRIAKEEAMHVGAWFGPGPLEISMQLENKIFNNWKTWALEQVEIENQRGASQYTGTDLDELEAVVSSNTGLALEDLDPSLQEEGVGGDESAPRSEQSQ
;
A
#
# COMPACT_ATOMS: atom_id res chain seq x y z
N MET A 1 -8.07 -7.89 -32.53
CA MET A 1 -8.10 -9.26 -31.97
C MET A 1 -7.23 -10.12 -32.88
N GLY A 2 -6.06 -10.59 -32.42
CA GLY A 2 -5.23 -11.50 -33.21
C GLY A 2 -5.97 -12.82 -33.48
N LYS A 3 -5.77 -13.41 -34.66
CA LYS A 3 -6.26 -14.77 -34.95
C LYS A 3 -5.59 -15.74 -33.99
N TYR A 4 -6.35 -16.63 -33.36
CA TYR A 4 -5.79 -17.66 -32.48
C TYR A 4 -4.97 -18.67 -33.32
N ASP A 5 -3.72 -18.92 -32.93
CA ASP A 5 -2.88 -19.97 -33.51
C ASP A 5 -2.93 -21.23 -32.64
N PHE A 6 -3.41 -22.34 -33.21
CA PHE A 6 -3.53 -23.64 -32.54
C PHE A 6 -2.38 -24.60 -32.88
N ARG A 7 -1.42 -24.19 -33.72
CA ARG A 7 -0.26 -25.02 -34.07
C ARG A 7 0.56 -25.44 -32.84
N PRO A 8 0.82 -24.58 -31.83
CA PRO A 8 1.59 -24.98 -30.65
C PRO A 8 0.91 -26.07 -29.80
N ALA A 9 -0.42 -26.14 -29.78
CA ALA A 9 -1.16 -27.19 -29.05
C ALA A 9 -1.25 -28.52 -29.84
N ARG A 10 -0.91 -28.51 -31.13
CA ARG A 10 -1.07 -29.66 -32.05
C ARG A 10 0.26 -30.28 -32.48
N VAL A 11 1.35 -30.02 -31.77
CA VAL A 11 2.70 -30.51 -32.13
C VAL A 11 2.76 -32.04 -32.10
N LEU A 12 2.12 -32.70 -31.11
CA LEU A 12 2.09 -34.17 -31.03
C LEU A 12 1.32 -34.82 -32.20
N PRO A 13 0.11 -34.39 -32.57
CA PRO A 13 -0.54 -34.84 -33.80
C PRO A 13 0.30 -34.60 -35.07
N GLN A 14 0.99 -33.45 -35.17
CA GLN A 14 1.84 -33.14 -36.33
C GLN A 14 3.09 -34.03 -36.38
N ALA A 15 3.76 -34.27 -35.26
CA ALA A 15 4.90 -35.19 -35.17
C ALA A 15 4.50 -36.62 -35.54
N ARG A 16 3.34 -37.09 -35.05
CA ARG A 16 2.76 -38.39 -35.46
C ARG A 16 2.51 -38.46 -36.97
N LEU A 17 2.07 -37.36 -37.59
CA LEU A 17 1.90 -37.31 -39.04
C LEU A 17 3.24 -37.34 -39.80
N LEU A 18 4.28 -36.66 -39.30
CA LEU A 18 5.62 -36.70 -39.91
C LEU A 18 6.24 -38.10 -39.86
N ILE A 19 6.07 -38.83 -38.75
CA ILE A 19 6.50 -40.23 -38.63
C ILE A 19 5.69 -41.13 -39.58
N LYS A 20 4.36 -40.99 -39.60
CA LYS A 20 3.48 -41.76 -40.50
C LYS A 20 3.78 -41.53 -41.98
N THR A 21 4.20 -40.33 -42.36
CA THR A 21 4.54 -39.97 -43.75
C THR A 21 5.98 -40.33 -44.12
N GLY A 22 6.76 -40.91 -43.19
CA GLY A 22 8.15 -41.30 -43.42
C GLY A 22 9.12 -40.12 -43.51
N ARG A 23 8.74 -38.93 -43.05
CA ARG A 23 9.65 -37.76 -42.98
C ARG A 23 10.59 -37.81 -41.77
N ILE A 24 10.18 -38.55 -40.74
CA ILE A 24 10.96 -38.84 -39.54
C ILE A 24 10.92 -40.36 -39.39
N GLU A 25 12.08 -40.97 -39.11
CA GLU A 25 12.17 -42.41 -38.93
C GLU A 25 11.43 -42.86 -37.66
N PRO A 26 10.63 -43.95 -37.71
CA PRO A 26 9.93 -44.46 -36.54
C PRO A 26 10.85 -44.92 -35.40
N SER A 27 12.11 -45.27 -35.71
CA SER A 27 13.13 -45.67 -34.73
C SER A 27 13.70 -44.52 -33.92
N GLU A 28 13.57 -43.29 -34.40
CA GLU A 28 14.12 -42.08 -33.79
C GLU A 28 13.04 -40.99 -33.63
N PRO A 29 12.01 -41.23 -32.80
CA PRO A 29 11.04 -40.19 -32.49
C PRO A 29 11.72 -39.05 -31.71
N PRO A 30 11.19 -37.82 -31.81
CA PRO A 30 11.69 -36.72 -31.00
C PRO A 30 11.64 -37.06 -29.50
N PRO A 31 12.70 -36.78 -28.72
CA PRO A 31 12.78 -37.18 -27.31
C PRO A 31 11.62 -36.68 -26.43
N TRP A 32 11.02 -35.54 -26.78
CA TRP A 32 9.88 -34.97 -26.05
C TRP A 32 8.55 -35.69 -26.35
N MET A 33 8.46 -36.48 -27.41
CA MET A 33 7.20 -37.06 -27.89
C MET A 33 6.59 -38.04 -26.88
N ALA A 34 7.41 -38.93 -26.30
CA ALA A 34 6.97 -39.86 -25.26
C ALA A 34 6.43 -39.11 -24.02
N VAL A 35 7.10 -38.04 -23.60
CA VAL A 35 6.68 -37.21 -22.45
C VAL A 35 5.32 -36.55 -22.69
N VAL A 36 5.07 -36.03 -23.90
CA VAL A 36 3.79 -35.37 -24.21
C VAL A 36 2.66 -36.38 -24.45
N GLU A 37 2.98 -37.64 -24.78
CA GLU A 37 2.00 -38.74 -24.82
C GLU A 37 1.52 -39.11 -23.42
N ASP A 38 2.41 -39.15 -22.44
CA ASP A 38 2.08 -39.39 -21.03
C ASP A 38 1.35 -38.20 -20.39
N PHE A 39 1.73 -36.98 -20.79
CA PHE A 39 1.19 -35.73 -20.23
C PHE A 39 0.60 -34.84 -21.34
N PRO A 40 -0.64 -35.12 -21.81
CA PRO A 40 -1.25 -34.32 -22.86
C PRO A 40 -1.55 -32.88 -22.38
N PRO A 41 -1.44 -31.86 -23.26
CA PRO A 41 -1.75 -30.48 -22.91
C PRO A 41 -3.23 -30.29 -22.57
N SER A 42 -3.53 -29.34 -21.66
CA SER A 42 -4.89 -29.04 -21.25
C SER A 42 -5.71 -28.32 -22.35
N GLY A 43 -7.04 -28.41 -22.27
CA GLY A 43 -7.94 -27.76 -23.23
C GLY A 43 -7.82 -26.23 -23.20
N THR A 44 -7.44 -25.64 -24.33
CA THR A 44 -7.28 -24.18 -24.47
C THR A 44 -8.59 -23.46 -24.78
N LEU A 45 -8.72 -22.20 -24.37
CA LEU A 45 -9.81 -21.27 -24.77
C LEU A 45 -11.24 -21.65 -24.36
N ASN A 46 -11.41 -22.54 -23.38
CA ASN A 46 -12.72 -22.70 -22.73
C ASN A 46 -12.96 -21.56 -21.74
N ARG A 47 -14.15 -20.97 -21.78
CA ARG A 47 -14.61 -19.97 -20.80
C ARG A 47 -15.52 -20.67 -19.79
N PRO A 48 -15.01 -21.12 -18.63
CA PRO A 48 -15.86 -21.71 -17.61
C PRO A 48 -16.77 -20.65 -17.01
N VAL A 49 -17.89 -21.09 -16.46
CA VAL A 49 -18.73 -20.25 -15.60
C VAL A 49 -18.02 -20.13 -14.25
N PHE A 50 -17.68 -18.90 -13.86
CA PHE A 50 -17.10 -18.66 -12.54
C PHE A 50 -18.22 -18.67 -11.48
N ARG A 51 -18.07 -19.52 -10.45
CA ARG A 51 -18.93 -19.53 -9.27
C ARG A 51 -18.16 -18.91 -8.10
N ASP A 52 -18.85 -18.12 -7.28
CA ASP A 52 -18.25 -17.60 -6.06
C ASP A 52 -18.08 -18.74 -5.05
N ALA A 53 -16.85 -19.01 -4.62
CA ALA A 53 -16.60 -20.05 -3.63
C ALA A 53 -16.99 -19.61 -2.21
N ARG A 54 -17.27 -18.32 -1.96
CA ARG A 54 -17.33 -17.77 -0.60
C ARG A 54 -18.51 -16.85 -0.28
N THR A 55 -19.33 -16.43 -1.25
CA THR A 55 -20.56 -15.69 -0.92
C THR A 55 -21.70 -16.62 -0.55
N VAL A 56 -21.57 -17.34 0.58
CA VAL A 56 -22.74 -17.90 1.28
C VAL A 56 -23.39 -16.76 2.06
N SER A 57 -24.05 -15.86 1.33
CA SER A 57 -25.14 -15.04 1.87
C SER A 57 -26.06 -14.64 0.73
N ASP A 58 -26.53 -15.63 -0.05
CA ASP A 58 -27.65 -15.46 -0.98
C ASP A 58 -28.92 -14.94 -0.27
N GLU A 59 -28.96 -15.01 1.06
CA GLU A 59 -30.02 -14.42 1.89
C GLU A 59 -30.04 -12.88 1.88
N GLN A 60 -28.93 -12.20 1.54
CA GLN A 60 -28.89 -10.73 1.50
C GLN A 60 -29.15 -10.12 0.12
N ARG A 61 -29.01 -10.89 -0.97
CA ARG A 61 -29.23 -10.38 -2.35
C ARG A 61 -30.71 -10.29 -2.76
N SER A 62 -31.64 -10.83 -1.97
CA SER A 62 -33.08 -10.76 -2.23
C SER A 62 -33.78 -9.56 -1.58
N ARG A 63 -33.07 -8.66 -0.90
CA ARG A 63 -33.67 -7.43 -0.36
C ARG A 63 -33.66 -6.34 -1.43
N THR A 64 -34.78 -6.21 -2.12
CA THR A 64 -35.09 -4.98 -2.87
C THR A 64 -34.91 -3.76 -1.93
N LYS A 65 -34.46 -2.62 -2.47
CA LYS A 65 -34.20 -1.37 -1.72
C LYS A 65 -35.41 -0.85 -0.91
N PHE A 66 -36.58 -1.48 -1.03
CA PHE A 66 -37.84 -1.07 -0.40
C PHE A 66 -38.41 -2.09 0.60
N GLY A 67 -37.60 -3.02 1.12
CA GLY A 67 -37.96 -3.84 2.31
C GLY A 67 -39.21 -4.73 2.16
N ARG A 68 -39.84 -4.79 0.99
CA ARG A 68 -40.98 -5.67 0.73
C ARG A 68 -40.45 -7.00 0.24
N ALA A 69 -40.55 -8.02 1.10
CA ALA A 69 -40.43 -9.41 0.67
C ALA A 69 -41.61 -9.71 -0.25
N SER A 70 -41.40 -9.59 -1.57
CA SER A 70 -42.38 -10.05 -2.53
C SER A 70 -42.43 -11.57 -2.43
N LYS A 71 -43.53 -12.10 -1.89
CA LYS A 71 -43.90 -13.54 -1.88
C LYS A 71 -44.15 -14.12 -3.28
N ALA A 72 -43.67 -13.45 -4.33
CA ALA A 72 -43.80 -13.87 -5.71
C ALA A 72 -42.42 -14.29 -6.21
N TYR A 73 -42.35 -15.47 -6.81
CA TYR A 73 -41.19 -16.01 -7.52
C TYR A 73 -40.42 -14.89 -8.24
N PRO A 74 -39.07 -14.87 -8.18
CA PRO A 74 -38.30 -13.81 -8.80
C PRO A 74 -38.57 -13.83 -10.31
N ARG A 75 -39.45 -12.95 -10.78
CA ARG A 75 -39.62 -12.69 -12.21
C ARG A 75 -38.33 -12.01 -12.64
N LEU A 76 -37.52 -12.75 -13.39
CA LEU A 76 -36.34 -12.21 -14.04
C LEU A 76 -36.84 -11.04 -14.92
N SER A 77 -36.52 -9.81 -14.53
CA SER A 77 -36.90 -8.67 -15.36
C SER A 77 -36.21 -8.85 -16.72
N SER A 78 -36.92 -8.60 -17.81
CA SER A 78 -36.40 -8.77 -19.18
C SER A 78 -35.08 -8.03 -19.42
N ASN A 79 -34.81 -6.97 -18.66
CA ASN A 79 -33.55 -6.21 -18.68
C ASN A 79 -32.36 -6.92 -17.99
N LEU A 80 -32.60 -7.94 -17.15
CA LEU A 80 -31.57 -8.77 -16.54
C LEU A 80 -31.09 -9.85 -17.51
N GLN A 81 -31.95 -10.39 -18.39
CA GLN A 81 -31.57 -11.48 -19.30
C GLN A 81 -30.40 -11.12 -20.24
N ASP A 82 -30.39 -9.91 -20.81
CA ASP A 82 -29.39 -9.54 -21.84
C ASP A 82 -28.05 -9.05 -21.27
N ARG A 83 -28.05 -8.48 -20.06
CA ARG A 83 -26.83 -8.05 -19.36
C ARG A 83 -26.17 -9.19 -18.59
N ASN A 84 -26.94 -10.16 -18.11
CA ASN A 84 -26.43 -11.25 -17.28
C ASN A 84 -25.52 -12.21 -18.05
N MET A 85 -25.80 -12.51 -19.33
CA MET A 85 -24.94 -13.40 -20.14
C MET A 85 -23.48 -12.91 -20.26
N LYS A 86 -23.27 -11.59 -20.28
CA LYS A 86 -21.92 -10.98 -20.35
C LYS A 86 -21.15 -11.06 -19.04
N GLN A 87 -21.80 -11.40 -17.92
CA GLN A 87 -21.20 -11.44 -16.58
C GLN A 87 -20.91 -12.86 -16.09
N ILE A 88 -21.55 -13.88 -16.67
CA ILE A 88 -21.37 -15.30 -16.31
C ILE A 88 -19.91 -15.78 -16.55
N PHE A 89 -19.27 -15.26 -17.59
CA PHE A 89 -17.90 -15.62 -17.97
C PHE A 89 -16.84 -14.63 -17.48
N LYS A 90 -17.24 -13.62 -16.68
CA LYS A 90 -16.30 -12.66 -16.09
C LYS A 90 -15.83 -13.19 -14.73
N PRO A 91 -14.55 -12.98 -14.35
CA PRO A 91 -14.09 -13.31 -13.01
C PRO A 91 -14.89 -12.48 -11.99
N LEU A 92 -15.26 -13.11 -10.87
CA LEU A 92 -16.01 -12.45 -9.80
C LEU A 92 -15.09 -11.54 -8.99
N LYS A 93 -15.62 -10.42 -8.54
CA LYS A 93 -14.94 -9.55 -7.57
C LYS A 93 -15.01 -10.22 -6.20
N MET A 94 -13.86 -10.65 -5.68
CA MET A 94 -13.77 -11.19 -4.33
C MET A 94 -13.92 -10.04 -3.33
N GLY A 95 -14.88 -10.16 -2.41
CA GLY A 95 -15.05 -9.22 -1.30
C GLY A 95 -15.12 -9.97 0.01
N TYR A 96 -14.47 -9.44 1.04
CA TYR A 96 -14.41 -10.06 2.36
C TYR A 96 -15.17 -9.22 3.39
N ASN A 97 -15.69 -9.89 4.43
CA ASN A 97 -16.40 -9.19 5.51
C ASN A 97 -15.44 -8.27 6.29
N GLU A 98 -14.16 -8.65 6.34
CA GLU A 98 -13.07 -7.87 6.93
C GLU A 98 -12.78 -6.57 6.19
N ASP A 99 -13.05 -6.47 4.88
CA ASP A 99 -12.71 -5.26 4.10
C ASP A 99 -13.47 -4.04 4.63
N LYS A 100 -14.72 -4.24 5.08
CA LYS A 100 -15.48 -3.19 5.74
C LYS A 100 -14.89 -2.84 7.11
N LEU A 101 -14.41 -3.83 7.87
CA LEU A 101 -13.77 -3.60 9.16
C LEU A 101 -12.43 -2.84 9.01
N ARG A 102 -11.67 -3.12 7.95
CA ARG A 102 -10.46 -2.37 7.56
C ARG A 102 -10.78 -0.91 7.32
N SER A 103 -11.76 -0.64 6.46
CA SER A 103 -12.18 0.72 6.16
C SER A 103 -12.59 1.46 7.42
N ASP A 104 -13.42 0.85 8.27
CA ASP A 104 -13.87 1.49 9.51
C ASP A 104 -12.68 1.81 10.45
N PHE A 105 -11.76 0.86 10.64
CA PHE A 105 -10.60 1.05 11.52
C PHE A 105 -9.64 2.13 11.03
N PHE A 106 -9.26 2.14 9.75
CA PHE A 106 -8.30 3.11 9.22
C PHE A 106 -8.89 4.50 9.04
N ASN A 107 -10.21 4.62 8.90
CA ASN A 107 -10.90 5.91 8.95
C ASN A 107 -10.83 6.54 10.35
N ASP A 108 -11.00 5.72 11.40
CA ASP A 108 -10.86 6.17 12.78
C ASP A 108 -9.39 6.47 13.15
N HIS A 109 -8.44 5.76 12.54
CA HIS A 109 -7.00 5.83 12.86
C HIS A 109 -6.15 6.14 11.61
N PRO A 110 -6.23 7.36 11.06
CA PRO A 110 -5.52 7.71 9.83
C PRO A 110 -3.99 7.57 9.99
N TRP A 111 -3.45 7.88 11.17
CA TRP A 111 -2.01 7.82 11.43
C TRP A 111 -1.45 6.39 11.57
N GLU A 112 -2.29 5.37 11.68
CA GLU A 112 -1.80 3.98 11.58
C GLU A 112 -1.31 3.66 10.15
N LEU A 113 -1.79 4.39 9.12
CA LEU A 113 -1.29 4.26 7.75
C LEU A 113 0.14 4.79 7.58
N ALA A 114 0.59 5.70 8.45
CA ALA A 114 1.96 6.21 8.43
C ALA A 114 2.98 5.17 8.94
N ARG A 115 2.52 4.11 9.63
CA ARG A 115 3.41 3.06 10.13
C ARG A 115 3.80 2.13 8.98
N PRO A 116 5.11 1.94 8.71
CA PRO A 116 5.56 1.15 7.57
C PRO A 116 5.20 -0.33 7.76
N LYS A 117 4.57 -0.89 6.72
CA LYS A 117 4.10 -2.28 6.68
C LYS A 117 4.82 -3.05 5.59
N VAL A 118 5.40 -4.19 5.97
CA VAL A 118 5.99 -5.15 5.03
C VAL A 118 4.87 -6.03 4.48
N VAL A 119 4.70 -6.02 3.15
CA VAL A 119 3.69 -6.82 2.44
C VAL A 119 4.30 -8.11 1.87
N LEU A 120 5.63 -8.17 1.77
CA LEU A 120 6.34 -9.38 1.37
C LEU A 120 6.07 -10.49 2.40
N GLU A 121 5.56 -11.62 1.93
CA GLU A 121 5.31 -12.80 2.75
C GLU A 121 6.59 -13.64 2.87
N ASP A 122 6.82 -14.25 4.05
CA ASP A 122 7.99 -15.12 4.26
C ASP A 122 7.73 -16.52 3.67
N SER A 123 6.74 -17.23 4.23
CA SER A 123 6.38 -18.61 3.84
C SER A 123 5.02 -18.73 3.16
N GLY A 124 4.22 -17.66 3.21
CA GLY A 124 2.80 -17.64 2.83
C GLY A 124 1.87 -18.44 3.76
N ASN A 125 2.42 -19.15 4.75
CA ASN A 125 1.67 -20.00 5.68
C ASN A 125 1.59 -19.44 7.11
N ASP A 126 2.11 -18.23 7.35
CA ASP A 126 2.25 -17.65 8.68
C ASP A 126 0.89 -17.50 9.39
N SER A 127 -0.17 -17.28 8.61
CA SER A 127 -1.54 -17.14 9.12
C SER A 127 -2.09 -18.38 9.84
N LYS A 128 -1.54 -19.59 9.59
CA LYS A 128 -2.00 -20.84 10.21
C LYS A 128 -1.62 -20.93 11.69
N ASN A 129 -0.52 -20.28 12.08
CA ASN A 129 0.03 -20.38 13.43
C ASN A 129 -0.55 -19.33 14.39
N TRP A 130 -1.40 -18.42 13.89
CA TRP A 130 -1.95 -17.32 14.68
C TRP A 130 -3.22 -17.75 15.41
N ASP A 131 -3.16 -17.71 16.73
CA ASP A 131 -4.27 -18.02 17.62
C ASP A 131 -4.86 -16.73 18.19
N TRP A 132 -5.94 -16.26 17.56
CA TRP A 132 -6.65 -15.03 17.95
C TRP A 132 -7.47 -15.17 19.24
N SER A 133 -7.48 -16.35 19.90
CA SER A 133 -8.13 -16.55 21.19
C SER A 133 -7.36 -15.91 22.34
N ARG A 134 -6.02 -15.95 22.29
CA ARG A 134 -5.12 -15.50 23.36
C ARG A 134 -4.99 -13.99 23.45
N GLY A 135 -5.14 -13.28 22.34
CA GLY A 135 -5.02 -11.82 22.27
C GLY A 135 -4.67 -11.31 20.88
N ILE A 136 -4.29 -10.02 20.80
CA ILE A 136 -3.91 -9.38 19.52
C ILE A 136 -2.45 -9.56 19.13
N LYS A 137 -1.56 -9.79 20.11
CA LYS A 137 -0.14 -10.06 19.83
C LYS A 137 0.00 -11.50 19.36
N GLN A 138 0.58 -11.68 18.19
CA GLN A 138 0.80 -12.98 17.57
C GLN A 138 2.30 -13.17 17.33
N PRO A 139 2.82 -14.40 17.48
CA PRO A 139 4.23 -14.67 17.23
C PRO A 139 4.57 -14.39 15.76
N GLY A 140 5.71 -13.72 15.53
CA GLY A 140 6.19 -13.36 14.18
C GLY A 140 5.40 -12.25 13.47
N LYS A 141 4.24 -11.83 14.00
CA LYS A 141 3.43 -10.76 13.41
C LYS A 141 3.64 -9.44 14.16
N ARG A 142 3.94 -8.37 13.42
CA ARG A 142 3.96 -7.01 13.98
C ARG A 142 2.55 -6.58 14.41
N LEU A 143 2.48 -5.78 15.47
CA LEU A 143 1.22 -5.20 15.93
C LEU A 143 0.73 -4.13 14.94
N ASP A 144 -0.40 -4.41 14.30
CA ASP A 144 -1.00 -3.61 13.21
C ASP A 144 -2.53 -3.63 13.31
N GLY A 145 -3.22 -2.76 12.56
CA GLY A 145 -4.68 -2.74 12.42
C GLY A 145 -5.27 -4.08 11.96
N GLU A 146 -4.55 -4.85 11.14
CA GLU A 146 -4.97 -6.21 10.77
C GLU A 146 -5.10 -7.15 11.98
N SER A 147 -4.32 -6.94 13.04
CA SER A 147 -4.45 -7.73 14.27
C SER A 147 -5.71 -7.38 15.04
N VAL A 148 -6.11 -6.10 15.03
CA VAL A 148 -7.38 -5.64 15.61
C VAL A 148 -8.56 -6.26 14.86
N ILE A 149 -8.51 -6.26 13.54
CA ILE A 149 -9.60 -6.75 12.68
C ILE A 149 -9.77 -8.26 12.81
N LYS A 150 -8.67 -9.03 12.84
CA LYS A 150 -8.74 -10.47 13.04
C LYS A 150 -9.19 -10.85 14.44
N ARG A 151 -8.76 -10.12 15.47
CA ARG A 151 -9.29 -10.27 16.83
C ARG A 151 -10.78 -9.93 16.91
N GLN A 152 -11.21 -8.83 16.29
CA GLN A 152 -12.62 -8.45 16.22
C GLN A 152 -13.46 -9.55 15.54
N LEU A 153 -12.99 -10.07 14.40
CA LEU A 153 -13.66 -11.15 13.70
C LEU A 153 -13.71 -12.43 14.54
N TYR A 154 -12.61 -12.75 15.23
CA TYR A 154 -12.57 -13.90 16.13
C TYR A 154 -13.60 -13.75 17.26
N LEU A 155 -13.68 -12.59 17.93
CA LEU A 155 -14.67 -12.34 18.98
C LEU A 155 -16.10 -12.41 18.46
N MET A 156 -16.33 -11.96 17.23
CA MET A 156 -17.64 -12.06 16.56
C MET A 156 -18.05 -13.51 16.25
N ALA A 157 -17.09 -14.35 15.86
CA ALA A 157 -17.33 -15.76 15.57
C ALA A 157 -17.44 -16.61 16.85
N ASN A 158 -16.58 -16.32 17.84
CA ASN A 158 -16.44 -17.05 19.10
C ASN A 158 -16.64 -16.08 20.27
N PRO A 159 -17.88 -15.69 20.58
CA PRO A 159 -18.15 -14.76 21.67
C PRO A 159 -17.85 -15.43 23.02
N PRO A 160 -17.00 -14.84 23.86
CA PRO A 160 -16.74 -15.40 25.18
C PRO A 160 -18.01 -15.33 26.04
N PRO A 161 -18.30 -16.35 26.86
CA PRO A 161 -19.56 -16.45 27.60
C PRO A 161 -19.79 -15.27 28.56
N SER A 162 -18.73 -14.63 29.05
CA SER A 162 -18.79 -13.46 29.92
C SER A 162 -19.29 -12.18 29.22
N LEU A 163 -19.08 -12.06 27.91
CA LEU A 163 -19.43 -10.85 27.12
C LEU A 163 -20.56 -11.12 26.12
N ALA A 164 -20.95 -12.38 25.95
CA ALA A 164 -21.98 -12.81 25.02
C ALA A 164 -23.37 -12.35 25.46
N ARG A 165 -24.14 -11.82 24.52
CA ARG A 165 -25.58 -11.65 24.65
C ARG A 165 -26.28 -12.78 23.93
N LEU A 166 -27.48 -13.16 24.36
CA LEU A 166 -28.28 -14.17 23.66
C LEU A 166 -29.11 -13.50 22.55
N ASN A 167 -29.05 -14.03 21.33
CA ASN A 167 -29.93 -13.59 20.25
C ASN A 167 -31.35 -14.17 20.44
N LYS A 168 -32.26 -13.84 19.52
CA LYS A 168 -33.64 -14.37 19.53
C LYS A 168 -33.71 -15.91 19.45
N ARG A 169 -32.66 -16.56 18.93
CA ARG A 169 -32.52 -18.02 18.82
C ARG A 169 -31.78 -18.65 20.01
N ARG A 170 -31.46 -17.86 21.05
CA ARG A 170 -30.65 -18.27 22.22
C ARG A 170 -29.22 -18.69 21.88
N GLU A 171 -28.67 -18.19 20.78
CA GLU A 171 -27.26 -18.35 20.46
C GLU A 171 -26.48 -17.16 21.03
N PRO A 172 -25.29 -17.39 21.62
CA PRO A 172 -24.44 -16.31 22.09
C PRO A 172 -23.91 -15.50 20.89
N TYR A 173 -23.99 -14.18 20.97
CA TYR A 173 -23.44 -13.27 19.98
C TYR A 173 -22.87 -12.02 20.63
N ILE A 174 -21.94 -11.38 19.93
CA ILE A 174 -21.40 -10.07 20.29
C ILE A 174 -21.69 -9.09 19.16
N THR A 175 -22.07 -7.86 19.51
CA THR A 175 -22.27 -6.80 18.52
C THR A 175 -20.92 -6.40 17.91
N LYS A 176 -20.90 -6.10 16.61
CA LYS A 176 -19.71 -5.62 15.88
C LYS A 176 -18.98 -4.48 16.61
N SER A 177 -19.71 -3.49 17.14
CA SER A 177 -19.15 -2.36 17.88
C SER A 177 -18.49 -2.78 19.20
N HIS A 178 -19.10 -3.71 19.93
CA HIS A 178 -18.55 -4.18 21.18
C HIS A 178 -17.26 -5.00 20.96
N ALA A 179 -17.26 -5.88 19.95
CA ALA A 179 -16.06 -6.61 19.54
C ALA A 179 -14.94 -5.65 19.07
N TYR A 180 -15.32 -4.57 18.37
CA TYR A 180 -14.39 -3.53 17.95
C TYR A 180 -13.76 -2.81 19.16
N ASP A 181 -14.58 -2.40 20.13
CA ASP A 181 -14.09 -1.69 21.31
C ASP A 181 -13.11 -2.51 22.15
N ILE A 182 -13.35 -3.82 22.27
CA ILE A 182 -12.45 -4.73 22.99
C ILE A 182 -11.11 -4.81 22.26
N ALA A 183 -11.13 -5.14 20.97
CA ALA A 183 -9.92 -5.27 20.17
C ALA A 183 -9.13 -3.94 20.09
N ARG A 184 -9.84 -2.82 20.03
CA ARG A 184 -9.27 -1.46 20.00
C ARG A 184 -8.61 -1.09 21.33
N LYS A 185 -9.22 -1.41 22.47
CA LYS A 185 -8.60 -1.18 23.80
C LYS A 185 -7.36 -2.04 24.01
N GLU A 186 -7.40 -3.32 23.63
CA GLU A 186 -6.23 -4.20 23.64
C GLU A 186 -5.10 -3.60 22.77
N PHE A 187 -5.46 -3.01 21.63
CA PHE A 187 -4.52 -2.38 20.71
C PHE A 187 -3.87 -1.12 21.29
N TYR A 188 -4.66 -0.23 21.88
CA TYR A 188 -4.14 0.97 22.54
C TYR A 188 -3.23 0.63 23.70
N PHE A 189 -3.59 -0.38 24.50
CA PHE A 189 -2.75 -0.84 25.60
C PHE A 189 -1.36 -1.25 25.10
N HIS A 190 -1.30 -2.08 24.06
CA HIS A 190 0.00 -2.53 23.53
C HIS A 190 0.77 -1.45 22.77
N ARG A 191 0.10 -0.51 22.11
CA ARG A 191 0.73 0.66 21.50
C ARG A 191 1.36 1.57 22.56
N HIS A 192 0.63 1.84 23.64
CA HIS A 192 1.14 2.64 24.75
C HIS A 192 2.36 1.98 25.39
N LEU A 193 2.33 0.67 25.60
CA LEU A 193 3.50 -0.07 26.09
C LEU A 193 4.69 0.06 25.15
N GLU A 194 4.51 -0.10 23.84
CA GLU A 194 5.58 0.05 22.84
C GLU A 194 6.25 1.44 22.90
N ASP A 195 5.47 2.51 23.11
CA ASP A 195 5.99 3.87 23.20
C ASP A 195 6.71 4.13 24.54
N VAL A 196 6.17 3.61 25.65
CA VAL A 196 6.80 3.70 26.97
C VAL A 196 8.10 2.91 27.02
N GLU A 197 8.11 1.70 26.48
CA GLU A 197 9.30 0.84 26.38
C GLU A 197 10.43 1.55 25.63
N ARG A 198 10.14 2.18 24.48
CA ARG A 198 11.16 2.93 23.71
C ARG A 198 11.72 4.12 24.47
N ARG A 199 10.87 4.86 25.20
CA ARG A 199 11.30 6.03 25.98
C ARG A 199 12.23 5.60 27.11
N ILE A 200 11.78 4.63 27.91
CA ILE A 200 12.53 4.11 29.05
C ILE A 200 13.85 3.51 28.58
N ALA A 201 13.85 2.69 27.52
CA ALA A 201 15.08 2.10 27.01
C ALA A 201 16.13 3.15 26.59
N LYS A 202 15.69 4.28 26.02
CA LYS A 202 16.59 5.39 25.68
C LYS A 202 17.13 6.10 26.93
N GLU A 203 16.28 6.37 27.90
CA GLU A 203 16.65 7.01 29.17
C GLU A 203 17.64 6.14 29.96
N GLU A 204 17.38 4.85 30.09
CA GLU A 204 18.25 3.88 30.74
C GLU A 204 19.61 3.79 30.02
N ALA A 205 19.61 3.75 28.68
CA ALA A 205 20.84 3.73 27.89
C ALA A 205 21.68 5.01 28.10
N MET A 206 21.04 6.19 28.10
CA MET A 206 21.73 7.46 28.37
C MET A 206 22.27 7.52 29.80
N HIS A 207 21.51 7.00 30.76
CA HIS A 207 21.93 6.94 32.16
C HIS A 207 23.19 6.08 32.35
N VAL A 208 23.36 5.00 31.58
CA VAL A 208 24.59 4.18 31.60
C VAL A 208 25.71 4.73 30.70
N GLY A 209 25.55 5.92 30.15
CA GLY A 209 26.55 6.60 29.33
C GLY A 209 26.55 6.21 27.85
N ALA A 210 25.49 5.57 27.34
CA ALA A 210 25.35 5.36 25.90
C ALA A 210 25.08 6.70 25.19
N TRP A 211 25.83 6.96 24.12
CA TRP A 211 25.65 8.14 23.29
C TRP A 211 24.90 7.78 22.01
N PHE A 212 23.94 8.62 21.64
CA PHE A 212 23.15 8.49 20.41
C PHE A 212 23.53 9.61 19.46
N GLY A 213 23.57 9.31 18.16
CA GLY A 213 23.74 10.32 17.11
C GLY A 213 22.54 11.28 16.99
N PRO A 214 22.52 12.13 15.95
CA PRO A 214 21.48 13.14 15.77
C PRO A 214 20.10 12.49 15.69
N GLY A 215 19.13 13.11 16.36
CA GLY A 215 17.77 12.61 16.43
C GLY A 215 17.02 12.78 15.09
N PRO A 216 15.88 12.10 14.90
CA PRO A 216 15.05 12.29 13.70
C PRO A 216 14.64 13.74 13.44
N LEU A 217 14.40 14.53 14.51
CA LEU A 217 14.04 15.95 14.40
C LEU A 217 15.19 16.80 13.86
N GLU A 218 16.40 16.56 14.33
CA GLU A 218 17.60 17.27 13.87
C GLU A 218 17.93 16.92 12.42
N ILE A 219 17.84 15.63 12.06
CA ILE A 219 17.99 15.18 10.67
C ILE A 219 16.91 15.81 9.78
N SER A 220 15.66 15.94 10.25
CA SER A 220 14.59 16.61 9.52
C SER A 220 14.94 18.07 9.24
N MET A 221 15.36 18.81 10.27
CA MET A 221 15.77 20.21 10.14
C MET A 221 16.91 20.38 9.13
N GLN A 222 17.90 19.49 9.14
CA GLN A 222 19.00 19.53 8.17
C GLN A 222 18.51 19.30 6.73
N LEU A 223 17.54 18.41 6.52
CA LEU A 223 16.95 18.17 5.20
C LEU A 223 16.08 19.36 4.75
N GLU A 224 15.30 19.94 5.66
CA GLU A 224 14.48 21.12 5.42
C GLU A 224 15.35 22.32 5.03
N ASN A 225 16.46 22.54 5.73
CA ASN A 225 17.43 23.59 5.40
C ASN A 225 18.03 23.41 4.00
N LYS A 226 18.38 22.16 3.62
CA LYS A 226 18.88 21.88 2.26
C LYS A 226 17.84 22.21 1.19
N ILE A 227 16.58 21.84 1.43
CA ILE A 227 15.48 22.13 0.49
C ILE A 227 15.21 23.64 0.44
N PHE A 228 15.20 24.32 1.60
CA PHE A 228 15.01 25.75 1.69
C PHE A 228 16.11 26.52 0.94
N ASN A 229 17.37 26.12 1.08
CA ASN A 229 18.48 26.73 0.35
C ASN A 229 18.33 26.57 -1.16
N ASN A 230 17.94 25.37 -1.63
CA ASN A 230 17.65 25.15 -3.05
C ASN A 230 16.47 26.00 -3.55
N TRP A 231 15.43 26.16 -2.72
CA TRP A 231 14.31 27.05 -3.03
C TRP A 231 14.74 28.52 -3.06
N LYS A 232 15.58 28.95 -2.12
CA LYS A 232 16.12 30.31 -2.04
C LYS A 232 16.91 30.67 -3.29
N THR A 233 17.79 29.78 -3.75
CA THR A 233 18.54 30.00 -5.01
C THR A 233 17.60 30.12 -6.20
N TRP A 234 16.60 29.24 -6.32
CA TRP A 234 15.61 29.32 -7.40
C TRP A 234 14.77 30.61 -7.33
N ALA A 235 14.34 31.01 -6.14
CA ALA A 235 13.51 32.20 -5.95
C ALA A 235 14.28 33.47 -6.32
N LEU A 236 15.58 33.55 -5.98
CA LEU A 236 16.43 34.67 -6.39
C LEU A 236 16.58 34.73 -7.92
N GLU A 237 16.80 33.60 -8.59
CA GLU A 237 16.83 33.53 -10.06
C GLU A 237 15.50 33.97 -10.68
N GLN A 238 14.36 33.58 -10.10
CA GLN A 238 13.05 34.00 -10.58
C GLN A 238 12.81 35.50 -10.40
N VAL A 239 13.18 36.06 -9.25
CA VAL A 239 13.09 37.51 -8.99
C VAL A 239 13.97 38.26 -9.99
N GLU A 240 15.16 37.77 -10.30
CA GLU A 240 16.04 38.38 -11.30
C GLU A 240 15.43 38.33 -12.71
N ILE A 241 14.87 37.20 -13.12
CA ILE A 241 14.17 37.07 -14.41
C ILE A 241 12.96 38.00 -14.48
N GLU A 242 12.19 38.13 -13.39
CA GLU A 242 11.05 39.03 -13.32
C GLU A 242 11.48 40.49 -13.41
N ASN A 243 12.56 40.88 -12.72
CA ASN A 243 13.13 42.21 -12.80
C ASN A 243 13.62 42.54 -14.23
N GLN A 244 14.35 41.63 -14.86
CA GLN A 244 14.79 41.78 -16.26
C GLN A 244 13.61 41.89 -17.22
N ARG A 245 12.56 41.09 -17.01
CA ARG A 245 11.33 41.15 -17.80
C ARG A 245 10.61 42.47 -17.60
N GLY A 246 10.47 42.95 -16.36
CA GLY A 246 9.89 44.26 -16.05
C GLY A 246 10.65 45.40 -16.71
N ALA A 247 11.98 45.38 -16.62
CA ALA A 247 12.84 46.35 -17.30
C ALA A 247 12.68 46.31 -18.83
N SER A 248 12.56 45.12 -19.43
CA SER A 248 12.33 44.98 -20.88
C SER A 248 10.94 45.43 -21.35
N GLN A 249 9.95 45.44 -20.46
CA GLN A 249 8.59 45.94 -20.72
C GLN A 249 8.49 47.46 -20.57
N TYR A 250 9.41 48.08 -19.83
CA TYR A 250 9.49 49.52 -19.65
C TYR A 250 10.46 50.14 -20.65
N THR A 251 9.96 50.53 -21.83
CA THR A 251 10.73 51.33 -22.79
C THR A 251 10.67 52.81 -22.42
N GLY A 252 11.31 53.19 -21.31
CA GLY A 252 11.38 54.58 -20.86
C GLY A 252 12.84 55.00 -20.66
N THR A 253 13.30 55.94 -21.48
CA THR A 253 14.60 56.59 -21.38
C THR A 253 14.66 57.43 -20.10
N ASP A 254 15.11 56.85 -18.99
CA ASP A 254 15.74 57.51 -17.83
C ASP A 254 16.33 56.40 -16.93
N LEU A 255 17.51 55.89 -17.33
CA LEU A 255 18.18 54.72 -16.75
C LEU A 255 18.77 54.98 -15.35
N ASP A 256 19.04 56.24 -15.00
CA ASP A 256 19.78 56.59 -13.77
C ASP A 256 18.90 56.60 -12.50
N GLU A 257 17.57 56.73 -12.64
CA GLU A 257 16.66 56.86 -11.48
C GLU A 257 16.14 55.49 -10.98
N LEU A 258 16.14 54.45 -11.83
CA LEU A 258 15.64 53.11 -11.48
C LEU A 258 16.70 52.21 -10.81
N GLU A 259 17.99 52.37 -11.12
CA GLU A 259 19.08 51.64 -10.45
C GLU A 259 19.12 51.93 -8.94
N ALA A 260 18.80 53.17 -8.54
CA ALA A 260 18.74 53.58 -7.14
C ALA A 260 17.58 52.91 -6.37
N VAL A 261 16.44 52.66 -7.03
CA VAL A 261 15.25 52.07 -6.40
C VAL A 261 15.36 50.54 -6.26
N VAL A 262 16.00 49.87 -7.22
CA VAL A 262 16.26 48.42 -7.12
C VAL A 262 17.32 48.12 -6.08
N SER A 263 18.38 48.94 -5.99
CA SER A 263 19.44 48.78 -4.99
C SER A 263 18.93 49.04 -3.55
N SER A 264 17.99 49.96 -3.38
CA SER A 264 17.35 50.20 -2.08
C SER A 264 16.33 49.12 -1.68
N ASN A 265 15.53 48.61 -2.62
CA ASN A 265 14.58 47.52 -2.32
C ASN A 265 15.27 46.18 -2.04
N THR A 266 16.40 45.90 -2.70
CA THR A 266 17.21 44.69 -2.44
C THR A 266 17.94 44.78 -1.11
N GLY A 267 18.40 45.97 -0.69
CA GLY A 267 18.95 46.21 0.65
C GLY A 267 17.92 46.01 1.76
N LEU A 268 16.70 46.55 1.60
CA LEU A 268 15.62 46.39 2.58
C LEU A 268 15.15 44.94 2.73
N ALA A 269 15.04 44.19 1.63
CA ALA A 269 14.68 42.77 1.69
C ALA A 269 15.76 41.88 2.32
N LEU A 270 17.01 42.34 2.38
CA LEU A 270 18.12 41.64 3.02
C LEU A 270 18.24 41.96 4.52
N GLU A 271 17.79 43.16 4.93
CA GLU A 271 17.83 43.65 6.32
C GLU A 271 16.67 43.12 7.19
N ASP A 272 15.55 42.74 6.56
CA ASP A 272 14.42 42.07 7.21
C ASP A 272 14.65 40.55 7.45
N LEU A 273 15.82 40.01 7.09
CA LEU A 273 16.21 38.63 7.38
C LEU A 273 16.94 38.55 8.73
N ASP A 274 16.42 37.70 9.62
CA ASP A 274 16.90 37.45 10.99
C ASP A 274 18.46 37.37 11.05
N PRO A 275 19.14 38.24 11.84
CA PRO A 275 20.59 38.31 11.93
C PRO A 275 21.27 36.99 12.35
N SER A 276 20.52 36.09 13.01
CA SER A 276 21.01 34.78 13.44
C SER A 276 21.36 33.83 12.28
N LEU A 277 20.93 34.11 11.05
CA LEU A 277 21.26 33.32 9.86
C LEU A 277 22.57 33.77 9.18
N GLN A 278 23.22 34.83 9.64
CA GLN A 278 24.43 35.39 9.02
C GLN A 278 25.74 34.76 9.54
N GLU A 279 25.72 34.05 10.68
CA GLU A 279 26.96 33.58 11.33
C GLU A 279 27.46 32.17 10.91
N GLU A 280 26.69 31.37 10.16
CA GLU A 280 27.08 29.99 9.81
C GLU A 280 28.05 29.87 8.59
N GLY A 281 28.62 30.98 8.11
CA GLY A 281 29.41 31.03 6.87
C GLY A 281 30.94 31.01 7.00
N VAL A 282 31.52 31.02 8.21
CA VAL A 282 32.99 31.15 8.40
C VAL A 282 33.52 30.04 9.33
N GLY A 283 33.25 28.78 8.99
CA GLY A 283 33.93 27.61 9.56
C GLY A 283 34.80 26.96 8.50
N GLY A 284 36.10 27.27 8.50
CA GLY A 284 37.06 26.79 7.51
C GLY A 284 37.21 25.27 7.49
N ASP A 285 36.91 24.68 6.34
CA ASP A 285 37.20 23.28 6.03
C ASP A 285 38.63 23.19 5.43
N GLU A 286 39.64 23.31 6.28
CA GLU A 286 41.02 22.94 5.93
C GLU A 286 41.16 21.41 6.01
N SER A 287 40.85 20.72 4.91
CA SER A 287 41.19 19.31 4.72
C SER A 287 41.28 18.95 3.24
N ALA A 288 42.26 19.52 2.53
CA ALA A 288 42.67 19.04 1.22
C ALA A 288 43.87 18.08 1.34
N PRO A 289 43.93 16.99 0.53
CA PRO A 289 44.95 15.97 0.64
C PRO A 289 46.27 16.43 0.00
N ARG A 290 47.38 16.26 0.74
CA ARG A 290 48.75 16.46 0.27
C ARG A 290 49.08 15.44 -0.83
N SER A 291 49.27 15.92 -2.06
CA SER A 291 49.90 15.17 -3.15
C SER A 291 51.40 15.06 -2.91
N GLU A 292 51.88 13.84 -2.67
CA GLU A 292 53.31 13.52 -2.70
C GLU A 292 53.77 13.35 -4.16
N GLN A 293 54.76 14.15 -4.56
CA GLN A 293 55.60 13.91 -5.74
C GLN A 293 57.08 14.02 -5.34
N SER A 294 57.89 13.12 -5.92
CA SER A 294 59.36 12.98 -5.88
C SER A 294 59.89 12.26 -4.64
N GLN A 295 60.63 11.14 -4.71
CA GLN A 295 61.68 10.72 -5.66
C GLN A 295 61.68 9.21 -5.95
#